data_AF-A0A7X1U242-F1
#
_entry.id   AF-A0A7X1U242-F1
#
_cell.length_a   1.000
_cell.length_b   1.000
_cell.length_c   1.000
_cell.angle_alpha   90.00
_cell.angle_beta   90.00
_cell.angle_gamma   90.00
#
_symmetry.space_group_name_H-M   'P 1'
#
loop_
_entity.id
_entity.type
_entity.pdbx_description
1 polymer ?
#
loop_
_entity_poly.entity_id
_entity_poly.type
_entity_poly.pdbx_seq_one_letter_code
_entity_poly.pdbx_strand_id
1 'polypeptide(L)' 'MDAGRLNKELDDTYRQLFTLHLQVATRQLQNVKEIGKAKRKVARIKTLQRQRELATLRQAQDAAAGGGR' A
#
# COMPACT_ATOMS: atom_id res chain seq x y z
N MET A 1 -8.58 10.66 3.68
CA MET A 1 -7.20 10.14 3.55
C MET A 1 -6.84 10.12 2.07
N ASP A 2 -6.37 11.28 1.62
CA ASP A 2 -6.16 11.66 0.22
C ASP A 2 -5.19 10.68 -0.47
N ALA A 3 -5.43 10.36 -1.74
CA ALA A 3 -4.63 9.39 -2.50
C ALA A 3 -3.11 9.68 -2.43
N GLY A 4 -2.74 10.95 -2.37
CA GLY A 4 -1.34 11.39 -2.21
C GLY A 4 -0.69 10.97 -0.89
N ARG A 5 -1.44 10.88 0.21
CA ARG A 5 -0.89 10.46 1.51
C ARG A 5 -0.53 8.98 1.53
N LEU A 6 -1.34 8.13 0.89
CA LEU A 6 -1.05 6.69 0.78
C LEU A 6 0.19 6.42 -0.06
N ASN A 7 0.39 7.17 -1.15
CA ASN A 7 1.60 7.07 -1.97
C ASN A 7 2.85 7.47 -1.18
N LYS A 8 2.76 8.57 -0.40
CA LYS A 8 3.86 9.00 0.45
C LYS A 8 4.20 7.95 1.51
N GLU A 9 3.18 7.41 2.19
CA GLU A 9 3.38 6.39 3.21
C GLU A 9 3.95 5.08 2.62
N LEU A 10 3.60 4.75 1.38
CA LEU A 10 4.16 3.62 0.65
C LEU A 10 5.63 3.84 0.31
N ASP A 11 6.02 5.04 -0.15
CA ASP A 11 7.43 5.39 -0.40
C ASP A 11 8.25 5.34 0.90
N ASP A 12 7.74 5.94 1.98
CA ASP A 12 8.38 5.91 3.30
C ASP A 12 8.57 4.47 3.80
N THR A 13 7.57 3.60 3.59
CA THR A 13 7.67 2.18 3.98
C THR A 13 8.70 1.43 3.12
N TYR A 14 8.85 1.76 1.84
CA TYR A 14 9.90 1.20 0.99
C TYR A 14 11.30 1.65 1.41
N ARG A 15 11.47 2.93 1.76
CA ARG A 15 12.73 3.44 2.33
C ARG A 15 13.08 2.71 3.62
N GLN A 16 12.11 2.48 4.50
CA GLN A 16 12.31 1.71 5.72
C GLN A 16 12.75 0.27 5.42
N LEU A 17 12.13 -0.41 4.44
CA LEU A 17 12.55 -1.74 4.01
C LEU A 17 13.98 -1.78 3.48
N PHE A 18 14.39 -0.77 2.71
CA PHE A 18 15.75 -0.64 2.22
C PHE A 18 16.76 -0.53 3.37
N THR A 19 16.49 0.33 4.36
CA THR A 19 17.31 0.45 5.56
C THR A 19 17.39 -0.86 6.34
N LEU A 20 16.26 -1.56 6.52
CA LEU A 20 16.23 -2.86 7.20
C LEU A 20 17.04 -3.92 6.44
N HIS A 21 16.98 -3.95 5.11
CA HIS A 21 17.82 -4.85 4.31
C HIS A 21 19.31 -4.54 4.44
N LEU A 22 19.70 -3.26 4.49
CA LEU A 22 21.08 -2.87 4.73
C LEU A 22 21.57 -3.34 6.11
N GLN A 23 20.74 -3.18 7.15
CA GLN A 23 21.04 -3.67 8.50
C GLN A 23 21.17 -5.20 8.56
N VAL A 24 20.40 -5.94 7.75
CA VAL A 24 20.57 -7.39 7.61
C VAL A 24 21.92 -7.71 7.00
N ALA A 25 22.31 -7.01 5.93
CA ALA A 25 23.58 -7.24 5.24
C ALA A 25 24.78 -6.97 6.16
N THR A 26 24.71 -5.93 7.01
CA THR A 26 25.75 -5.62 8.01
C THR A 26 25.66 -6.46 9.29
N ARG A 27 24.65 -7.34 9.42
CA ARG A 27 24.36 -8.12 10.64
C ARG A 27 24.10 -7.26 11.89
N GLN A 28 23.62 -6.04 11.70
CA GLN A 28 23.30 -5.08 12.79
C GLN A 28 21.81 -4.97 13.07
N LEU A 29 21.00 -5.84 12.46
CA LEU A 29 19.55 -5.79 12.63
C LEU A 29 19.15 -6.17 14.06
N GLN A 30 18.56 -5.23 14.79
CA GLN A 30 18.08 -5.47 16.15
C GLN A 30 16.81 -6.32 16.19
N ASN A 31 15.90 -6.17 15.22
CA ASN A 31 14.61 -6.86 15.24
C ASN A 31 14.15 -7.32 13.84
N VAL A 32 14.20 -8.64 13.63
CA VAL A 32 13.77 -9.30 12.38
C VAL A 32 12.27 -9.11 12.10
N LYS A 33 11.43 -8.94 13.13
CA LYS A 33 9.98 -8.78 12.95
C LYS A 33 9.62 -7.50 12.21
N GLU A 34 10.47 -6.47 12.26
CA GLU A 34 10.21 -5.20 11.57
C GLU A 34 10.16 -5.35 10.05
N ILE A 35 10.95 -6.27 9.48
CA ILE A 35 10.88 -6.60 8.04
C ILE A 35 9.49 -7.15 7.69
N GLY A 36 8.99 -8.08 8.50
CA GLY A 36 7.66 -8.68 8.29
C GLY A 36 6.51 -7.69 8.49
N LYS A 37 6.67 -6.72 9.40
CA LYS A 37 5.69 -5.64 9.60
C LYS A 37 5.70 -4.67 8.41
N ALA A 38 6.87 -4.23 7.96
CA ALA A 38 6.99 -3.31 6.83
C ALA A 38 6.45 -3.92 5.53
N LYS A 39 6.74 -5.20 5.24
CA LYS A 39 6.14 -5.92 4.10
C LYS A 39 4.60 -5.99 4.18
N ARG A 40 4.06 -6.29 5.37
CA ARG A 40 2.60 -6.29 5.59
C ARG A 40 1.98 -4.90 5.42
N LYS A 41 2.68 -3.85 5.85
CA LYS A 41 2.24 -2.46 5.68
C LYS A 41 2.14 -2.09 4.20
N VAL A 42 3.16 -2.40 3.38
CA VAL A 42 3.12 -2.21 1.92
C VAL A 42 1.92 -2.93 1.29
N ALA A 43 1.71 -4.21 1.65
CA ALA A 43 0.58 -4.98 1.12
C ALA A 43 -0.77 -4.32 1.47
N ARG A 44 -0.95 -3.89 2.72
CA ARG A 44 -2.18 -3.23 3.18
C ARG A 44 -2.46 -1.92 2.44
N ILE A 45 -1.44 -1.10 2.20
CA ILE A 45 -1.59 0.15 1.45
C ILE A 45 -2.02 -0.14 0.00
N LYS A 46 -1.38 -1.10 -0.66
CA LYS A 46 -1.76 -1.50 -2.04
C LYS A 46 -3.18 -2.05 -2.11
N THR A 47 -3.61 -2.85 -1.13
CA THR A 47 -4.98 -3.35 -1.08
C THR A 47 -5.99 -2.20 -0.96
N LEU A 48 -5.71 -1.19 -0.14
CA LEU A 48 -6.59 -0.02 0.00
C LEU A 48 -6.66 0.80 -1.29
N GLN A 49 -5.54 0.98 -1.99
CA GLN A 49 -5.53 1.63 -3.31
C GLN A 49 -6.42 0.86 -4.30
N ARG A 50 -6.25 -0.46 -4.36
CA ARG A 50 -7.05 -1.30 -5.25
C ARG A 50 -8.54 -1.30 -4.91
N GLN A 51 -8.89 -1.33 -3.62
CA GLN A 51 -10.30 -1.23 -3.20
C GLN A 51 -10.95 0.09 -3.65
N ARG A 52 -10.21 1.20 -3.61
CA ARG A 52 -10.69 2.49 -4.10
C ARG A 52 -10.90 2.49 -5.61
N GLU A 53 -9.95 1.97 -6.37
CA GLU A 53 -10.10 1.82 -7.83
C GLU A 53 -11.32 0.96 -8.20
N LEU A 54 -11.52 -0.16 -7.51
CA LEU A 54 -12.67 -1.03 -7.76
C LEU A 54 -14.00 -0.34 -7.40
N ALA A 55 -14.02 0.47 -6.34
CA ALA A 55 -15.20 1.24 -5.98
C ALA A 55 -15.54 2.30 -7.05
N THR A 56 -14.55 3.01 -7.60
CA THR A 56 -14.79 3.98 -8.68
C THR A 56 -15.26 3.31 -9.97
N LEU A 57 -14.68 2.14 -10.30
CA LEU A 57 -15.13 1.36 -11.46
C LEU A 57 -16.55 0.84 -11.29
N ARG A 58 -16.92 0.37 -10.10
CA ARG A 58 -18.28 -0.07 -9.80
C ARG A 58 -19.28 1.09 -9.88
N GLN A 59 -18.95 2.25 -9.32
CA GLN A 59 -19.78 3.46 -9.45
C GLN A 59 -19.97 3.88 -10.91
N ALA A 60 -18.93 3.77 -11.74
CA ALA A 60 -19.02 4.04 -13.18
C ALA A 60 -19.90 3.01 -13.91
N GLN A 61 -19.86 1.73 -13.50
CA GLN A 61 -20.71 0.67 -14.04
C GLN A 61 -22.19 0.87 -13.65
N ASP A 62 -22.47 1.23 -12.39
CA ASP A 62 -23.81 1.49 -11.90
C ASP A 62 -24.43 2.72 -12.60
N ALA A 63 -23.63 3.76 -12.84
CA ALA A 63 -24.05 4.93 -13.61
C ALA A 63 -24.35 4.61 -15.09
N ALA A 64 -23.62 3.66 -15.69
CA ALA A 64 -23.88 3.21 -17.06
C ALA A 64 -25.10 2.29 -17.18
N ALA A 65 -25.43 1.52 -16.14
CA ALA A 65 -26.58 0.63 -16.10
C ALA A 65 -27.92 1.35 -15.82
N GLY A 66 -27.90 2.49 -15.12
CA GLY A 66 -29.08 3.28 -14.77
C GLY A 66 -29.73 4.08 -15.91
N GLY A 67 -29.24 3.96 -17.15
CA GLY A 67 -29.79 4.66 -18.33
C GLY A 67 -30.83 3.87 -19.15
N GLY A 68 -31.13 2.63 -18.77
CA GLY A 68 -32.14 1.80 -19.42
C GLY A 68 -33.44 1.82 -18.64
N ARG A 69 -34.49 2.38 -19.27
CA ARG A 69 -35.90 2.37 -18.83
C ARG A 69 -36.35 1.10 -18.12
#